data_AF-A0A2X3CJM3-F1
#
_entry.id   AF-A0A2X3CJM3-F1
#
_cell.length_a   1.000
_cell.length_b   1.000
_cell.length_c   1.000
_cell.angle_alpha   90.00
_cell.angle_beta   90.00
_cell.angle_gamma   90.00
#
_symmetry.space_group_name_H-M   'P 1'
#
loop_
_entity.id
_entity.type
_entity.pdbx_description
1 polymer ?
#
loop_
_entity_poly.entity_id
_entity_poly.type
_entity_poly.pdbx_seq_one_letter_code
_entity_poly.pdbx_strand_id
1 'polypeptide(L)'
;MKKYNSIKLLEYLDEKHIELLWDYFDKLNTSSGEIIIINLSKHEKNNFQKVNYYSTYNNNGKFFIKINKVIEGKILVLINNDSKIMILANEF
;
A
#
# COMPACT_ATOMS: atom_id res chain seq x y z
N MET A 1 -15.43 -2.42 -6.62
CA MET A 1 -14.30 -2.06 -7.50
C MET A 1 -13.37 -3.25 -7.65
N LYS A 2 -12.79 -3.47 -8.84
CA LYS A 2 -11.79 -4.52 -9.07
C LYS A 2 -10.43 -4.10 -8.46
N LYS A 3 -9.63 -5.05 -8.00
CA LYS A 3 -8.30 -4.80 -7.43
C LYS A 3 -7.24 -5.45 -8.30
N TYR A 4 -6.17 -4.72 -8.60
CA TYR A 4 -5.04 -5.20 -9.40
C TYR A 4 -3.72 -4.87 -8.72
N ASN A 5 -2.74 -5.74 -8.90
CA ASN A 5 -1.37 -5.56 -8.43
C ASN A 5 -0.44 -5.60 -9.65
N SER A 6 0.58 -4.75 -9.71
CA SER A 6 1.61 -4.89 -10.75
C SER A 6 2.40 -6.18 -10.52
N ILE A 7 2.97 -6.72 -11.61
CA ILE A 7 3.81 -7.92 -11.54
C ILE A 7 5.03 -7.66 -10.64
N LYS A 8 5.69 -6.51 -10.77
CA LYS A 8 6.85 -6.18 -9.94
C LYS A 8 6.49 -6.02 -8.46
N LEU A 9 5.28 -5.55 -8.14
CA LEU A 9 4.81 -5.53 -6.75
C LEU A 9 4.68 -6.95 -6.18
N LEU A 10 4.13 -7.89 -6.97
CA LEU A 10 3.97 -9.29 -6.56
C LEU A 10 5.32 -10.01 -6.39
N GLU A 11 6.36 -9.59 -7.12
CA GLU A 11 7.74 -10.07 -6.95
C GLU A 11 8.41 -9.46 -5.71
N TYR A 12 7.99 -8.25 -5.33
CA TYR A 12 8.59 -7.47 -4.25
C TYR A 12 7.98 -7.76 -2.87
N LEU A 13 6.67 -7.98 -2.82
CA LEU A 13 5.90 -8.31 -1.62
C LEU A 13 5.13 -9.60 -1.83
N ASP A 14 5.13 -10.48 -0.82
CA ASP A 14 4.27 -11.65 -0.88
C ASP A 14 2.78 -11.27 -0.88
N GLU A 15 1.97 -12.18 -1.41
CA GLU A 15 0.54 -11.98 -1.61
C GLU A 15 -0.18 -11.67 -0.30
N LYS A 16 0.22 -12.31 0.80
CA LYS A 16 -0.39 -12.10 2.12
C LYS A 16 -0.19 -10.67 2.64
N HIS A 17 0.99 -10.08 2.45
CA HIS A 17 1.21 -8.68 2.85
C HIS A 17 0.45 -7.72 1.94
N ILE A 18 0.32 -8.04 0.65
CA ILE A 18 -0.49 -7.25 -0.29
C ILE A 18 -1.97 -7.28 0.12
N GLU A 19 -2.50 -8.44 0.50
CA GLU A 19 -3.86 -8.58 1.02
C GLU A 19 -4.08 -7.73 2.27
N LEU A 20 -3.14 -7.73 3.22
CA LEU A 20 -3.23 -6.89 4.42
C LEU A 20 -3.26 -5.39 4.09
N LEU A 21 -2.50 -4.95 3.09
CA LEU A 21 -2.58 -3.56 2.61
C LEU A 21 -3.97 -3.29 2.02
N TRP A 22 -4.49 -4.18 1.17
CA TRP A 22 -5.83 -4.02 0.61
C TRP A 22 -6.93 -3.95 1.67
N ASP A 23 -6.91 -4.85 2.65
CA ASP A 23 -7.89 -4.87 3.75
C ASP A 23 -7.90 -3.56 4.54
N TYR A 24 -6.75 -2.90 4.67
CA TYR A 24 -6.66 -1.58 5.28
C TYR A 24 -7.24 -0.49 4.37
N PHE A 25 -6.80 -0.43 3.11
CA PHE A 25 -7.20 0.63 2.17
C PHE A 25 -8.64 0.50 1.66
N ASP A 26 -9.28 -0.67 1.77
CA ASP A 26 -10.71 -0.84 1.49
C ASP A 26 -11.60 -0.27 2.59
N LYS A 27 -11.07 -0.05 3.80
CA LYS A 27 -11.78 0.61 4.90
C LYS A 27 -11.65 2.13 4.86
N LEU A 28 -10.72 2.66 4.06
CA LEU A 28 -10.61 4.11 3.86
C LEU A 28 -11.68 4.58 2.89
N ASN A 29 -12.31 5.71 3.22
CA ASN A 29 -13.15 6.43 2.26
C ASN A 29 -12.25 7.06 1.21
N THR A 30 -12.18 6.44 0.04
CA THR A 30 -11.37 6.89 -1.10
C THR A 30 -12.24 7.34 -2.26
N SER A 31 -11.81 8.37 -2.98
CA SER A 31 -12.49 8.90 -4.16
C SER A 31 -11.80 8.48 -5.46
N SER A 32 -12.55 8.44 -6.57
CA SER A 32 -11.93 8.28 -7.89
C SER A 32 -11.04 9.47 -8.22
N GLY A 33 -9.87 9.21 -8.81
CA GLY A 33 -8.82 10.20 -9.05
C GLY A 33 -7.85 10.37 -7.87
N GLU A 34 -8.11 9.72 -6.74
CA GLU A 34 -7.22 9.73 -5.59
C GLU A 34 -6.00 8.82 -5.81
N ILE A 35 -4.83 9.31 -5.41
CA ILE A 35 -3.60 8.53 -5.35
C ILE A 35 -3.18 8.43 -3.90
N ILE A 36 -2.96 7.21 -3.44
CA ILE A 36 -2.38 6.94 -2.12
C ILE A 36 -0.93 6.52 -2.30
N ILE A 37 -0.05 7.26 -1.65
CA ILE A 37 1.38 6.98 -1.57
C ILE A 37 1.65 6.27 -0.26
N ILE A 38 2.18 5.05 -0.33
CA ILE A 38 2.50 4.22 0.83
C ILE A 38 4.01 4.14 0.95
N ASN A 39 4.53 4.46 2.14
CA ASN A 39 5.93 4.30 2.50
C ASN A 39 6.05 3.16 3.51
N LEU A 40 6.67 2.06 3.08
CA LEU A 40 7.06 0.95 3.93
C LEU A 40 8.43 1.26 4.54
N SER A 41 8.48 1.35 5.86
CA SER A 41 9.71 1.67 6.59
C SER A 41 9.94 0.64 7.69
N LYS A 42 11.20 0.26 7.94
CA LYS A 42 11.54 -0.64 9.03
C LYS A 42 11.08 -0.04 10.35
N HIS A 43 10.41 -0.84 11.16
CA HIS A 43 10.19 -0.52 12.56
C HIS A 43 11.00 -1.50 13.40
N GLU A 44 11.91 -0.98 14.23
CA GLU A 44 13.03 -1.76 14.78
C GLU A 44 12.63 -2.73 15.90
N LYS A 45 11.37 -2.74 16.32
CA LYS A 45 10.90 -3.60 17.43
C LYS A 45 9.80 -4.55 16.96
N ASN A 46 10.00 -5.85 17.25
CA ASN A 46 8.99 -6.92 17.28
C ASN A 46 8.42 -7.41 15.93
N ASN A 47 9.20 -7.37 14.84
CA ASN A 47 8.77 -7.84 13.49
C ASN A 47 7.52 -7.14 12.95
N PHE A 48 7.25 -5.92 13.42
CA PHE A 48 6.26 -5.05 12.81
C PHE A 48 6.96 -4.11 11.83
N GLN A 49 6.30 -3.86 10.71
CA GLN A 49 6.67 -2.86 9.73
C GLN A 49 5.75 -1.66 9.92
N LYS A 50 6.33 -0.46 9.99
CA LYS A 50 5.56 0.78 10.00
C LYS A 50 5.20 1.14 8.57
N VAL A 51 3.91 1.28 8.31
CA VAL A 51 3.35 1.73 7.05
C VAL A 51 2.85 3.15 7.26
N ASN A 52 3.47 4.12 6.59
CA ASN A 52 2.93 5.49 6.53
C ASN A 52 2.27 5.66 5.17
N TYR A 53 1.15 6.37 5.10
CA TYR A 53 0.54 6.72 3.82
C TYR A 53 0.15 8.19 3.75
N TYR A 54 0.16 8.70 2.52
CA TYR A 54 -0.26 10.04 2.14
C TYR A 54 -1.24 9.94 0.99
N SER A 55 -2.38 10.62 1.07
CA SER A 55 -3.33 10.75 -0.04
C SER A 55 -3.25 12.12 -0.67
N THR A 56 -3.42 12.20 -1.99
CA THR A 56 -3.56 13.46 -2.72
C THR A 56 -4.74 14.32 -2.26
N TYR A 57 -5.73 13.74 -1.57
CA TYR A 57 -6.88 14.44 -1.02
C TYR A 57 -6.74 14.70 0.50
N ASN A 58 -5.50 14.80 0.99
CA ASN A 58 -5.14 15.16 2.37
C ASN A 58 -5.53 14.15 3.46
N ASN A 59 -5.82 12.89 3.09
CA ASN A 59 -5.97 11.79 4.02
C ASN A 59 -4.62 11.11 4.30
N ASN A 60 -4.03 11.41 5.46
CA ASN A 60 -2.72 10.87 5.85
C ASN A 60 -2.86 9.99 7.08
N GLY A 61 -2.04 8.95 7.18
CA GLY A 61 -2.09 8.07 8.34
C GLY A 61 -0.92 7.13 8.44
N LYS A 62 -0.98 6.31 9.49
CA LYS A 62 0.01 5.27 9.74
C LYS A 62 -0.66 4.05 10.36
N PHE A 63 -0.14 2.88 10.02
CA PHE A 63 -0.51 1.62 10.66
C PHE A 63 0.70 0.68 10.69
N PHE A 64 0.53 -0.46 11.35
CA PHE A 64 1.59 -1.45 11.49
C PHE A 64 1.10 -2.79 10.94
N ILE A 65 1.94 -3.45 10.16
CA ILE A 65 1.70 -4.82 9.69
C ILE A 65 2.83 -5.70 10.19
N LYS A 66 2.51 -6.93 10.59
CA LYS A 66 3.52 -7.91 11.00
C LYS A 66 4.12 -8.54 9.75
N ILE A 67 5.42 -8.41 9.56
CA ILE A 67 6.12 -8.95 8.39
C ILE A 67 7.32 -9.78 8.84
N ASN A 68 7.50 -10.94 8.23
CA ASN A 68 8.60 -11.85 8.55
C ASN A 68 9.93 -11.42 7.92
N LYS A 69 9.90 -10.51 6.94
CA LYS A 69 11.05 -9.94 6.25
C LYS A 69 10.88 -8.43 6.19
N VAL A 70 11.89 -7.66 6.58
CA VAL A 70 11.83 -6.21 6.47
C VAL A 70 11.85 -5.82 4.99
N ILE A 71 10.88 -5.00 4.57
CA ILE A 71 10.72 -4.57 3.19
C ILE A 71 10.63 -3.04 3.17
N GLU A 72 11.61 -2.35 2.58
CA GLU A 72 11.62 -0.88 2.50
C GLU A 72 11.37 -0.42 1.08
N GLY A 73 10.38 0.45 0.90
CA GLY A 73 9.98 0.88 -0.42
C GLY A 73 8.74 1.76 -0.43
N LYS A 74 8.48 2.29 -1.62
CA LYS A 74 7.37 3.19 -1.88
C LYS A 74 6.43 2.54 -2.88
N ILE A 75 5.15 2.53 -2.53
CA ILE A 75 4.07 1.91 -3.30
C ILE A 75 3.03 3.00 -3.60
N LEU A 76 2.39 2.91 -4.75
CA LEU A 76 1.27 3.78 -5.14
C LEU A 76 0.00 2.94 -5.23
N VAL A 77 -1.11 3.47 -4.74
CA VAL A 77 -2.46 2.97 -5.02
C VAL A 77 -3.17 4.00 -5.88
N LEU A 78 -3.47 3.62 -7.12
CA LEU A 78 -4.22 4.43 -8.07
C LEU A 78 -5.69 4.05 -7.97
N ILE A 79 -6.56 5.03 -7.72
CA ILE A 79 -7.99 4.79 -7.50
C ILE A 79 -8.77 5.47 -8.61
N ASN A 80 -9.56 4.70 -9.35
CA ASN A 80 -10.53 5.23 -10.33
C ASN A 80 -11.94 4.72 -9.99
N ASN A 81 -12.94 4.97 -10.84
CA ASN A 81 -14.33 4.56 -10.52
C ASN A 81 -14.52 3.04 -10.47
N ASP A 82 -13.78 2.29 -11.28
CA ASP A 82 -14.03 0.86 -11.51
C ASP A 82 -13.02 -0.05 -10.80
N SER A 83 -11.85 0.48 -10.48
CA SER A 83 -10.69 -0.28 -10.05
C SER A 83 -9.75 0.48 -9.11
N LYS A 84 -9.04 -0.28 -8.29
CA LYS A 84 -7.85 0.16 -7.56
C LYS A 84 -6.65 -0.64 -8.07
N ILE A 85 -5.52 0.03 -8.27
CA ILE A 85 -4.29 -0.61 -8.76
C ILE A 85 -3.16 -0.28 -7.79
N MET A 86 -2.50 -1.30 -7.25
CA MET A 86 -1.31 -1.14 -6.42
C MET A 86 -0.06 -1.44 -7.26
N ILE A 87 0.90 -0.51 -7.25
CA ILE A 87 2.14 -0.59 -8.04
C ILE A 87 3.34 -0.13 -7.20
N LEU A 88 4.56 -0.56 -7.53
CA LEU A 88 5.75 0.06 -6.96
C LEU A 88 5.93 1.47 -7.53
N ALA A 89 6.37 2.42 -6.71
CA ALA A 89 6.49 3.81 -7.13
C ALA A 89 7.58 4.05 -8.18
N ASN A 90 8.54 3.12 -8.33
CA ASN A 90 9.57 3.16 -9.37
C ASN A 90 9.13 2.55 -10.71
N GLU A 91 7.88 2.09 -10.80
CA GLU A 91 7.26 1.66 -12.07
C GLU A 91 6.59 2.81 -12.83
N PHE A 92 6.50 3.98 -12.21
CA PHE A 92 5.85 5.19 -12.72
C PHE A 92 6.91 6.28 -12.90
#